data_AF-A0A352BGS8-F1
#
_entry.id   AF-A0A352BGS8-F1
#
_cell.length_a   1.000
_cell.length_b   1.000
_cell.length_c   1.000
_cell.angle_alpha   90.00
_cell.angle_beta   90.00
_cell.angle_gamma   90.00
#
_symmetry.space_group_name_H-M   'P 1'
#
loop_
_entity.id
_entity.type
_entity.pdbx_description
1 polymer ?
#
loop_
_entity_poly.entity_id
_entity_poly.type
_entity_poly.pdbx_seq_one_letter_code
_entity_poly.pdbx_strand_id
1 'polypeptide(L)'
;DVFGNIDGLIKVDVAPNSLIEVATKKAKENQFADIKTLSPIYIKVSQAEMGLEQKIKEHVHYRTALLTDVEALSVIDEQCFDGYEKYSKDSFAQELSLADRHYIVAVFDNLVIGYVGLWKTGDDLNLLKIAVLPQYRSLGIGFNLMQLAGKYRSDEKLDKYFLEVREHNEKAIRLYKKFGFKTANTREKYYADGENCLVMFAK
;
A
#
# COMPACT_ATOMS: atom_id res chain seq x y z
N ASP A 1 24.79 25.43 19.54
CA ASP A 1 24.88 26.27 18.33
C ASP A 1 24.77 25.43 17.06
N VAL A 2 23.63 24.76 16.85
CA VAL A 2 23.43 23.78 15.75
C VAL A 2 22.89 24.45 14.47
N PHE A 3 22.48 25.70 14.56
CA PHE A 3 22.01 26.49 13.42
C PHE A 3 23.09 27.52 13.09
N GLY A 4 24.05 27.08 12.28
CA GLY A 4 25.12 27.92 11.76
C GLY A 4 24.58 29.19 11.10
N ASN A 5 25.44 30.20 11.11
CA ASN A 5 25.20 31.56 10.65
C ASN A 5 24.29 31.64 9.40
N ILE A 6 23.16 32.32 9.53
CA ILE A 6 22.05 32.35 8.57
C ILE A 6 22.15 33.50 7.55
N ASP A 7 23.32 34.14 7.46
CA ASP A 7 23.62 35.36 6.68
C ASP A 7 23.50 35.21 5.14
N GLY A 8 22.96 34.10 4.64
CA GLY A 8 22.74 33.86 3.20
C GLY A 8 21.30 33.50 2.82
N LEU A 9 20.35 33.46 3.76
CA LEU A 9 18.97 33.13 3.41
C LEU A 9 18.28 34.33 2.73
N ILE A 10 17.78 34.07 1.53
CA ILE A 10 16.93 35.01 0.80
C ILE A 10 15.68 35.26 1.65
N LYS A 11 15.44 36.52 2.01
CA LYS A 11 14.14 36.93 2.59
C LYS A 11 13.07 36.65 1.55
N VAL A 12 12.23 35.67 1.84
CA VAL A 12 11.02 35.41 1.06
C VAL A 12 9.96 36.38 1.55
N ASP A 13 9.48 37.26 0.67
CA ASP A 13 8.30 38.07 0.96
C ASP A 13 7.10 37.12 1.08
N VAL A 14 6.59 37.03 2.30
CA VAL A 14 5.44 36.21 2.63
C VAL A 14 4.19 37.03 2.35
N ALA A 15 3.35 36.58 1.42
CA ALA A 15 2.11 37.28 1.10
C ALA A 15 1.18 37.35 2.33
N PRO A 16 0.48 38.48 2.54
CA PRO A 16 -0.51 38.62 3.60
C PRO A 16 -1.58 37.53 3.54
N ASN A 17 -1.89 36.91 4.67
CA ASN A 17 -2.79 35.77 4.87
C ASN A 17 -2.36 34.45 4.18
N SER A 18 -1.11 34.32 3.75
CA SER A 18 -0.61 33.05 3.21
C SER A 18 -0.49 31.98 4.31
N LEU A 19 -0.49 30.71 3.90
CA LEU A 19 -0.25 29.58 4.81
C LEU A 19 1.08 29.72 5.57
N ILE A 20 2.09 30.28 4.91
CA ILE A 20 3.41 30.54 5.51
C ILE A 20 3.30 31.59 6.61
N GLU A 21 2.53 32.66 6.41
CA GLU A 21 2.32 33.69 7.44
C GLU A 21 1.55 33.15 8.64
N VAL A 22 0.48 32.40 8.37
CA VAL A 22 -0.34 31.78 9.42
C VAL A 22 0.49 30.79 10.24
N ALA A 23 1.30 29.96 9.59
CA ALA A 23 2.21 29.03 10.25
C ALA A 23 3.28 29.77 11.07
N THR A 24 3.88 30.83 10.51
CA THR A 24 4.91 31.64 11.18
C THR A 24 4.35 32.35 12.41
N LYS A 25 3.13 32.89 12.32
CA LYS A 25 2.44 33.53 13.44
C LYS A 25 2.16 32.54 14.57
N LYS A 26 1.60 31.38 14.23
CA LYS A 26 1.34 30.30 15.20
C LYS A 26 2.62 29.78 15.88
N ALA A 27 3.71 29.63 15.12
CA ALA A 27 5.01 29.25 15.66
C ALA A 27 5.57 30.31 16.65
N LYS A 28 5.47 31.61 16.31
CA LYS A 28 5.87 32.71 17.21
C LYS A 28 5.04 32.78 18.49
N GLU A 29 3.76 32.40 18.41
CA GLU A 29 2.83 32.36 19.54
C GLU A 29 2.89 31.03 20.34
N ASN A 30 3.85 30.14 20.03
CA ASN A 30 3.98 28.80 20.64
C ASN A 30 2.72 27.91 20.48
N GLN A 31 1.87 28.23 19.50
CA GLN A 31 0.67 27.49 19.15
C GLN A 31 0.99 26.46 18.07
N PHE A 32 1.75 25.43 18.42
CA PHE A 32 1.97 24.30 17.51
C PHE A 32 0.70 23.46 17.43
N ALA A 33 0.12 23.38 16.24
CA ALA A 33 -0.96 22.44 15.99
C ALA A 33 -0.34 21.06 15.73
N ASP A 34 -0.87 20.02 16.37
CA ASP A 34 -0.62 18.62 15.98
C ASP A 34 -0.88 18.50 14.47
N ILE A 35 0.00 17.79 13.74
CA ILE A 35 -0.18 17.55 12.30
C ILE A 35 -1.54 16.92 11.99
N LYS A 36 -2.14 16.20 12.95
CA LYS A 36 -3.51 15.68 12.88
C LYS A 36 -4.57 16.78 12.98
N THR A 37 -4.33 17.84 13.76
CA THR A 37 -5.22 19.00 13.93
C THR A 37 -5.08 20.07 12.83
N LEU A 38 -4.03 20.01 12.00
CA LEU A 38 -3.89 20.82 10.80
C LEU A 38 -4.59 20.22 9.57
N SER A 39 -5.40 19.18 9.73
CA SER A 39 -6.23 18.66 8.64
C SER A 39 -7.10 19.79 8.09
N PRO A 40 -6.84 20.32 6.89
CA PRO A 40 -7.74 21.28 6.29
C PRO A 40 -9.03 20.53 5.99
N ILE A 41 -10.13 21.00 6.57
CA ILE A 41 -11.47 20.62 6.13
C ILE A 41 -11.57 20.99 4.65
N TYR A 42 -11.53 19.96 3.81
CA TYR A 42 -12.22 19.85 2.53
C TYR A 42 -12.40 21.16 1.76
N ILE A 43 -11.40 21.49 0.94
CA ILE A 43 -11.62 22.22 -0.31
C ILE A 43 -11.17 21.24 -1.40
N LYS A 44 -12.12 20.88 -2.28
CA LYS A 44 -11.99 20.03 -3.48
C LYS A 44 -10.54 19.70 -3.85
N VAL A 45 -10.22 18.39 -3.96
CA VAL A 45 -8.95 17.84 -4.47
C VAL A 45 -8.31 18.86 -5.41
N SER A 46 -7.22 19.49 -4.96
CA SER A 46 -6.67 20.63 -5.68
C SER A 46 -6.23 20.20 -7.09
N GLN A 47 -6.19 21.10 -8.08
CA GLN A 47 -5.71 20.72 -9.42
C GLN A 47 -4.29 20.10 -9.40
N ALA A 48 -3.48 20.45 -8.39
CA ALA A 48 -2.17 19.84 -8.14
C ALA A 48 -2.28 18.38 -7.67
N GLU A 49 -3.19 18.06 -6.75
CA GLU A 49 -3.44 16.67 -6.30
C GLU A 49 -4.12 15.85 -7.40
N MET A 50 -5.10 16.40 -8.13
CA MET A 50 -5.70 15.71 -9.28
C MET A 50 -4.67 15.43 -10.37
N GLY A 51 -3.77 16.39 -10.63
CA GLY A 51 -2.65 16.21 -11.55
C GLY A 51 -1.68 15.14 -11.09
N LEU A 52 -1.38 15.08 -9.79
CA LEU A 52 -0.52 14.04 -9.20
C LEU A 52 -1.18 12.66 -9.24
N GLU A 53 -2.45 12.53 -8.88
CA GLU A 53 -3.18 11.26 -8.95
C GLU A 53 -3.25 10.74 -10.38
N GLN A 54 -3.55 11.62 -11.34
CA GLN A 54 -3.59 11.27 -12.75
C GLN A 54 -2.20 10.86 -13.25
N LYS A 55 -1.17 11.65 -12.91
CA LYS A 55 0.23 11.30 -13.22
C LYS A 55 0.60 9.93 -12.66
N ILE A 56 0.27 9.65 -11.40
CA ILE A 56 0.49 8.34 -10.79
C ILE A 56 -0.22 7.25 -11.59
N LYS A 57 -1.52 7.39 -11.84
CA LYS A 57 -2.29 6.39 -12.59
C LYS A 57 -1.74 6.13 -13.99
N GLU A 58 -1.25 7.16 -14.67
CA GLU A 58 -0.70 7.05 -16.04
C GLU A 58 0.72 6.47 -16.08
N HIS A 59 1.52 6.65 -15.03
CA HIS A 59 2.95 6.27 -15.02
C HIS A 59 3.27 5.09 -14.09
N VAL A 60 2.28 4.58 -13.36
CA VAL A 60 2.42 3.30 -12.65
C VAL A 60 2.55 2.20 -13.68
N HIS A 61 3.63 1.44 -13.59
CA HIS A 61 3.80 0.20 -14.32
C HIS A 61 3.92 -0.97 -13.35
N TYR A 62 3.74 -2.17 -13.87
CA TYR A 62 3.77 -3.39 -13.08
C TYR A 62 4.78 -4.35 -13.67
N ARG A 63 5.52 -5.04 -12.80
CA ARG A 63 6.51 -6.04 -13.21
C ARG A 63 6.65 -7.12 -12.15
N THR A 64 7.24 -8.24 -12.52
CA THR A 64 7.69 -9.24 -11.55
C THR A 64 8.70 -8.61 -10.59
N ALA A 65 8.58 -8.97 -9.31
CA ALA A 65 9.51 -8.56 -8.27
C ALA A 65 10.89 -9.21 -8.50
N LEU A 66 11.93 -8.46 -8.15
CA LEU A 66 13.32 -8.91 -8.17
C LEU A 66 13.83 -8.98 -6.72
N LEU A 67 14.91 -9.74 -6.48
CA LEU A 67 15.56 -9.79 -5.16
C LEU A 67 16.01 -8.41 -4.67
N THR A 68 16.29 -7.46 -5.58
CA THR A 68 16.61 -6.07 -5.25
C THR A 68 15.42 -5.29 -4.68
N ASP A 69 14.19 -5.78 -4.81
CA ASP A 69 12.99 -5.13 -4.28
C ASP A 69 12.71 -5.50 -2.81
N VAL A 70 13.44 -6.46 -2.23
CA VAL A 70 13.20 -6.98 -0.85
C VAL A 70 13.12 -5.86 0.19
N GLU A 71 14.01 -4.87 0.07
CA GLU A 71 14.01 -3.69 0.96
C GLU A 71 12.67 -2.95 0.87
N ALA A 72 12.23 -2.63 -0.35
CA ALA A 72 11.01 -1.89 -0.58
C ALA A 72 9.78 -2.69 -0.15
N LEU A 73 9.74 -3.99 -0.43
CA LEU A 73 8.65 -4.87 0.01
C LEU A 73 8.52 -4.87 1.54
N SER A 74 9.64 -5.00 2.27
CA SER A 74 9.65 -4.97 3.73
C SER A 74 9.15 -3.62 4.28
N VAL A 75 9.55 -2.50 3.68
CA VAL A 75 9.09 -1.17 4.09
C VAL A 75 7.58 -0.98 3.84
N ILE A 76 7.07 -1.45 2.70
CA ILE A 76 5.64 -1.40 2.41
C ILE A 76 4.87 -2.22 3.44
N ASP A 77 5.38 -3.41 3.74
CA ASP A 77 4.75 -4.34 4.66
C ASP A 77 4.66 -3.77 6.08
N GLU A 78 5.74 -3.16 6.56
CA GLU A 78 5.80 -2.49 7.86
C GLU A 78 4.76 -1.36 7.99
N GLN A 79 4.47 -0.65 6.89
CA GLN A 79 3.48 0.43 6.86
C GLN A 79 2.04 -0.04 6.64
N CYS A 80 1.85 -1.30 6.23
CA CYS A 80 0.53 -1.81 5.84
C CYS A 80 -0.06 -2.83 6.82
N PHE A 81 0.76 -3.51 7.61
CA PHE A 81 0.34 -4.56 8.53
C PHE A 81 0.86 -4.30 9.94
N ASP A 82 0.26 -4.94 10.94
CA ASP A 82 0.61 -4.78 12.34
C ASP A 82 1.27 -6.04 12.91
N GLY A 83 2.14 -5.82 13.91
CA GLY A 83 2.72 -6.88 14.74
C GLY A 83 3.27 -8.08 13.96
N TYR A 84 2.74 -9.26 14.28
CA TYR A 84 3.17 -10.58 13.82
C TYR A 84 2.78 -10.90 12.37
N GLU A 85 1.97 -10.08 11.72
CA GLU A 85 1.66 -10.26 10.31
C GLU A 85 2.76 -9.72 9.40
N LYS A 86 3.71 -8.95 9.93
CA LYS A 86 4.78 -8.34 9.15
C LYS A 86 5.79 -9.36 8.64
N TYR A 87 6.13 -9.28 7.37
CA TYR A 87 7.24 -10.00 6.76
C TYR A 87 8.51 -9.17 6.88
N SER A 88 9.58 -9.80 7.38
CA SER A 88 10.90 -9.19 7.40
C SER A 88 11.51 -9.20 5.99
N LYS A 89 12.65 -8.51 5.84
CA LYS A 89 13.48 -8.60 4.63
C LYS A 89 13.86 -10.05 4.32
N ASP A 90 14.24 -10.82 5.34
CA ASP A 90 14.61 -12.23 5.18
C ASP A 90 13.42 -13.07 4.72
N SER A 91 12.23 -12.81 5.27
CA SER A 91 10.99 -13.46 4.81
C SER A 91 10.72 -13.18 3.34
N PHE A 92 10.81 -11.93 2.90
CA PHE A 92 10.64 -11.61 1.47
C PHE A 92 11.75 -12.18 0.60
N ALA A 93 13.00 -12.16 1.03
CA ALA A 93 14.10 -12.78 0.29
C ALA A 93 13.88 -14.28 0.09
N GLN A 94 13.40 -14.97 1.13
CA GLN A 94 13.02 -16.38 1.04
C GLN A 94 11.86 -16.58 0.08
N GLU A 95 10.77 -15.83 0.24
CA GLU A 95 9.60 -15.93 -0.66
C GLU A 95 9.98 -15.71 -2.12
N LEU A 96 10.79 -14.69 -2.44
CA LEU A 96 11.24 -14.42 -3.82
C LEU A 96 12.22 -15.47 -4.38
N SER A 97 12.81 -16.30 -3.52
CA SER A 97 13.74 -17.36 -3.94
C SER A 97 13.04 -18.68 -4.29
N LEU A 98 11.79 -18.86 -3.87
CA LEU A 98 11.03 -20.10 -4.07
C LEU A 98 10.37 -20.13 -5.45
N ALA A 99 10.54 -21.24 -6.17
CA ALA A 99 10.06 -21.39 -7.55
C ALA A 99 8.52 -21.43 -7.70
N ASP A 100 7.80 -21.74 -6.63
CA ASP A 100 6.33 -21.76 -6.58
C ASP A 100 5.74 -20.43 -6.09
N ARG A 101 6.59 -19.43 -5.82
CA ARG A 101 6.19 -18.07 -5.45
C ARG A 101 6.27 -17.15 -6.66
N HIS A 102 5.28 -16.28 -6.76
CA HIS A 102 5.25 -15.24 -7.77
C HIS A 102 4.83 -13.92 -7.15
N TYR A 103 5.68 -12.91 -7.26
CA TYR A 103 5.42 -11.57 -6.75
C TYR A 103 5.40 -10.57 -7.88
N ILE A 104 4.40 -9.70 -7.86
CA ILE A 104 4.24 -8.61 -8.82
C ILE A 104 4.26 -7.30 -8.04
N VAL A 105 5.07 -6.35 -8.49
CA VAL A 105 5.21 -5.02 -7.89
C VAL A 105 4.57 -3.95 -8.77
N ALA A 106 3.99 -2.94 -8.13
CA ALA A 106 3.59 -1.68 -8.74
C ALA A 106 4.70 -0.65 -8.54
N VAL A 107 5.15 -0.02 -9.61
CA VAL A 107 6.28 0.90 -9.63
C VAL A 107 5.86 2.26 -10.18
N PHE A 108 6.17 3.33 -9.45
CA PHE A 108 5.94 4.73 -9.86
C PHE A 108 7.21 5.54 -9.59
N ASP A 109 7.68 6.32 -10.58
CA ASP A 109 8.91 7.11 -10.48
C ASP A 109 10.11 6.31 -9.90
N ASN A 110 10.29 5.06 -10.37
CA ASN A 110 11.29 4.07 -9.91
C ASN A 110 11.16 3.57 -8.47
N LEU A 111 10.08 3.91 -7.78
CA LEU A 111 9.78 3.42 -6.43
C LEU A 111 8.76 2.30 -6.50
N VAL A 112 9.02 1.20 -5.79
CA VAL A 112 8.00 0.18 -5.53
C VAL A 112 7.02 0.75 -4.52
N ILE A 113 5.73 0.81 -4.89
CA ILE A 113 4.68 1.46 -4.08
C ILE A 113 3.56 0.50 -3.67
N GLY A 114 3.61 -0.74 -4.16
CA GLY A 114 2.69 -1.80 -3.80
C GLY A 114 3.12 -3.13 -4.41
N TYR A 115 2.56 -4.21 -3.91
CA TYR A 115 2.87 -5.55 -4.38
C TYR A 115 1.70 -6.51 -4.16
N VAL A 116 1.72 -7.63 -4.88
CA VAL A 116 0.94 -8.83 -4.58
C VAL A 116 1.88 -10.05 -4.61
N GLY A 117 1.78 -10.89 -3.58
CA GLY A 117 2.48 -12.16 -3.44
C GLY A 117 1.53 -13.32 -3.64
N LEU A 118 1.96 -14.28 -4.44
CA LEU A 118 1.17 -15.43 -4.86
C LEU A 118 1.96 -16.72 -4.61
N TRP A 119 1.24 -17.78 -4.27
CA TRP A 119 1.79 -19.12 -4.10
C TRP A 119 0.98 -20.12 -4.92
N LYS A 120 1.66 -20.79 -5.86
CA LYS A 120 1.10 -21.90 -6.64
C LYS A 120 1.18 -23.19 -5.83
N THR A 121 0.05 -23.84 -5.59
CA THR A 121 -0.03 -25.09 -4.84
C THR A 121 -0.84 -26.12 -5.62
N GLY A 122 -0.17 -27.08 -6.24
CA GLY A 122 -0.83 -28.01 -7.18
C GLY A 122 -1.49 -27.24 -8.32
N ASP A 123 -2.79 -27.44 -8.49
CA ASP A 123 -3.59 -26.78 -9.52
C ASP A 123 -4.25 -25.48 -9.01
N ASP A 124 -3.93 -25.02 -7.80
CA ASP A 124 -4.54 -23.86 -7.16
C ASP A 124 -3.54 -22.70 -7.00
N LEU A 125 -4.08 -21.48 -6.97
CA LEU A 125 -3.34 -20.26 -6.65
C LEU A 125 -3.79 -19.73 -5.29
N ASN A 126 -2.84 -19.33 -4.44
CA ASN A 126 -3.10 -18.68 -3.17
C ASN A 126 -2.58 -17.24 -3.21
N LEU A 127 -3.41 -16.26 -2.89
CA LEU A 127 -2.95 -14.90 -2.60
C LEU A 127 -2.42 -14.91 -1.18
N LEU A 128 -1.10 -14.76 -1.06
CA LEU A 128 -0.43 -14.68 0.24
C LEU A 128 -0.64 -13.32 0.87
N LYS A 129 -0.38 -12.27 0.08
CA LYS A 129 -0.37 -10.90 0.60
C LYS A 129 -0.53 -9.89 -0.52
N ILE A 130 -1.23 -8.80 -0.24
CA ILE A 130 -1.37 -7.67 -1.15
C ILE A 130 -1.32 -6.38 -0.33
N ALA A 131 -0.49 -5.45 -0.78
CA ALA A 131 -0.32 -4.18 -0.09
C ALA A 131 -0.02 -3.05 -1.07
N VAL A 132 -0.48 -1.86 -0.69
CA VAL A 132 -0.18 -0.60 -1.36
C VAL A 132 0.10 0.41 -0.26
N LEU A 133 1.20 1.13 -0.39
CA LEU A 133 1.59 2.20 0.53
C LEU A 133 0.41 3.15 0.80
N PRO A 134 0.17 3.58 2.05
CA PRO A 134 -0.99 4.39 2.43
C PRO A 134 -1.30 5.56 1.49
N GLN A 135 -0.27 6.33 1.11
CA GLN A 135 -0.35 7.51 0.25
C GLN A 135 -0.62 7.21 -1.23
N TYR A 136 -0.56 5.94 -1.66
CA TYR A 136 -0.88 5.51 -3.03
C TYR A 136 -2.17 4.66 -3.10
N ARG A 137 -2.91 4.54 -1.98
CA ARG A 137 -4.19 3.81 -1.93
C ARG A 137 -5.29 4.59 -2.65
N SER A 138 -6.37 3.89 -2.99
CA SER A 138 -7.54 4.46 -3.68
C SER A 138 -7.27 4.99 -5.10
N LEU A 139 -6.07 4.76 -5.64
CA LEU A 139 -5.70 5.07 -7.02
C LEU A 139 -5.91 3.90 -8.00
N GLY A 140 -6.57 2.82 -7.57
CA GLY A 140 -6.81 1.62 -8.40
C GLY A 140 -5.66 0.60 -8.41
N ILE A 141 -4.53 0.89 -7.77
CA ILE A 141 -3.34 0.02 -7.79
C ILE A 141 -3.62 -1.39 -7.26
N GLY A 142 -4.29 -1.52 -6.12
CA GLY A 142 -4.65 -2.83 -5.56
C GLY A 142 -5.59 -3.64 -6.47
N PHE A 143 -6.46 -2.95 -7.22
CA PHE A 143 -7.32 -3.60 -8.22
C PHE A 143 -6.49 -4.11 -9.41
N ASN A 144 -5.55 -3.32 -9.91
CA ASN A 144 -4.67 -3.75 -11.00
C ASN A 144 -3.75 -4.90 -10.59
N LEU A 145 -3.21 -4.88 -9.36
CA LEU A 145 -2.44 -6.01 -8.82
C LEU A 145 -3.28 -7.30 -8.77
N MET A 146 -4.55 -7.21 -8.32
CA MET A 146 -5.48 -8.35 -8.36
C MET A 146 -5.79 -8.83 -9.79
N GLN A 147 -5.97 -7.90 -10.76
CA GLN A 147 -6.15 -8.28 -12.17
C GLN A 147 -4.94 -9.04 -12.70
N LEU A 148 -3.73 -8.58 -12.40
CA LEU A 148 -2.50 -9.25 -12.81
C LEU A 148 -2.33 -10.62 -12.16
N ALA A 149 -2.72 -10.76 -10.89
CA ALA A 149 -2.74 -12.06 -10.22
C ALA A 149 -3.76 -13.03 -10.85
N GLY A 150 -4.97 -12.55 -11.20
CA GLY A 150 -5.97 -13.34 -11.92
C GLY A 150 -5.51 -13.72 -13.34
N LYS A 151 -4.78 -12.82 -14.01
CA LYS A 151 -4.13 -13.12 -15.30
C LYS A 151 -3.07 -14.20 -15.14
N TYR A 152 -2.17 -14.07 -14.16
CA TYR A 152 -1.16 -15.09 -13.86
C TYR A 152 -1.80 -16.47 -13.61
N ARG A 153 -2.88 -16.53 -12.83
CA ARG A 153 -3.67 -17.75 -12.62
C ARG A 153 -4.13 -18.39 -13.93
N SER A 154 -4.66 -17.56 -14.82
CA SER A 154 -5.22 -18.00 -16.11
C SER A 154 -4.13 -18.47 -17.07
N ASP A 155 -3.01 -17.75 -17.12
CA ASP A 155 -1.86 -18.09 -17.97
C ASP A 155 -1.21 -19.42 -17.50
N GLU A 156 -1.16 -19.65 -16.19
CA GLU A 156 -0.68 -20.90 -15.57
C GLU A 156 -1.73 -22.04 -15.57
N LYS A 157 -2.96 -21.79 -16.07
CA LYS A 157 -4.08 -22.73 -16.12
C LYS A 157 -4.46 -23.34 -14.77
N LEU A 158 -4.43 -22.53 -13.71
CA LEU A 158 -4.80 -22.93 -12.35
C LEU A 158 -6.33 -22.85 -12.16
N ASP A 159 -6.91 -23.82 -11.46
CA ASP A 159 -8.36 -23.98 -11.24
C ASP A 159 -8.86 -22.95 -10.22
N LYS A 160 -8.51 -23.09 -8.94
CA LYS A 160 -9.07 -22.24 -7.89
C LYS A 160 -8.11 -21.15 -7.47
N TYR A 161 -8.70 -20.04 -7.03
CA TYR A 161 -7.98 -18.94 -6.42
C TYR A 161 -8.43 -18.79 -4.98
N PHE A 162 -7.51 -18.95 -4.02
CA PHE A 162 -7.78 -18.83 -2.58
C PHE A 162 -7.10 -17.60 -1.99
N LEU A 163 -7.69 -17.09 -0.91
CA LEU A 163 -7.08 -16.11 -0.05
C LEU A 163 -7.62 -16.20 1.38
N GLU A 164 -6.86 -15.62 2.29
CA GLU A 164 -7.20 -15.47 3.70
C GLU A 164 -7.24 -13.98 4.04
N VAL A 165 -8.28 -13.56 4.77
CA VAL A 165 -8.46 -12.14 5.11
C VAL A 165 -9.11 -11.98 6.48
N ARG A 166 -8.64 -11.00 7.26
CA ARG A 166 -9.29 -10.56 8.50
C ARG A 166 -10.77 -10.26 8.28
N GLU A 167 -11.61 -10.76 9.17
CA GLU A 167 -13.07 -10.62 9.08
C GLU A 167 -13.54 -9.16 8.99
N HIS A 168 -12.85 -8.24 9.68
CA HIS A 168 -13.20 -6.81 9.69
C HIS A 168 -12.43 -5.99 8.65
N ASN A 169 -11.62 -6.60 7.78
CA ASN A 169 -10.97 -5.89 6.67
C ASN A 169 -11.93 -5.69 5.48
N GLU A 170 -12.98 -4.89 5.72
CA GLU A 170 -14.04 -4.71 4.74
C GLU A 170 -13.55 -4.15 3.40
N LYS A 171 -12.49 -3.33 3.42
CA LYS A 171 -11.91 -2.74 2.20
C LYS A 171 -11.33 -3.85 1.30
N ALA A 172 -10.57 -4.78 1.86
CA ALA A 172 -10.02 -5.91 1.14
C ALA A 172 -11.14 -6.87 0.70
N ILE A 173 -12.10 -7.19 1.58
CA ILE A 173 -13.23 -8.05 1.25
C ILE A 173 -14.05 -7.49 0.09
N ARG A 174 -14.34 -6.18 0.07
CA ARG A 174 -15.02 -5.51 -1.05
C ARG A 174 -14.22 -5.58 -2.33
N LEU A 175 -12.90 -5.45 -2.26
CA LEU A 175 -12.02 -5.63 -3.43
C LEU A 175 -12.13 -7.06 -3.96
N TYR A 176 -11.94 -8.06 -3.11
CA TYR A 176 -11.95 -9.47 -3.50
C TYR A 176 -13.30 -9.90 -4.09
N LYS A 177 -14.42 -9.43 -3.54
CA LYS A 177 -15.76 -9.70 -4.10
C LYS A 177 -15.93 -9.21 -5.54
N LYS A 178 -15.23 -8.13 -5.96
CA LYS A 178 -15.25 -7.67 -7.37
C LYS A 178 -14.58 -8.66 -8.33
N PHE A 179 -13.68 -9.50 -7.81
CA PHE A 179 -13.02 -10.58 -8.55
C PHE A 179 -13.75 -11.92 -8.40
N GLY A 180 -15.01 -11.92 -7.93
CA GLY A 180 -15.82 -13.12 -7.82
C GLY A 180 -15.53 -13.99 -6.59
N PHE A 181 -14.65 -13.54 -5.68
CA PHE A 181 -14.39 -14.29 -4.45
C PHE A 181 -15.62 -14.38 -3.56
N LYS A 182 -15.83 -15.57 -3.00
CA LYS A 182 -16.88 -15.88 -2.03
C LYS A 182 -16.25 -16.50 -0.79
N THR A 183 -16.82 -16.25 0.38
CA THR A 183 -16.39 -16.90 1.63
C THR A 183 -16.70 -18.39 1.56
N ALA A 184 -15.67 -19.23 1.73
CA ALA A 184 -15.81 -20.68 1.84
C ALA A 184 -15.93 -21.13 3.30
N ASN A 185 -15.13 -20.52 4.19
CA ASN A 185 -15.05 -20.90 5.59
C ASN A 185 -14.59 -19.71 6.46
N THR A 186 -14.82 -19.81 7.76
CA THR A 186 -14.30 -18.89 8.77
C THR A 186 -13.45 -19.68 9.76
N ARG A 187 -12.19 -19.27 9.96
CA ARG A 187 -11.31 -19.79 11.00
C ARG A 187 -11.44 -18.90 12.24
N GLU A 188 -11.99 -19.47 13.30
CA GLU A 188 -12.17 -18.74 14.55
C GLU A 188 -10.82 -18.43 15.23
N LYS A 189 -10.66 -17.21 15.73
CA LYS A 189 -9.48 -16.77 16.51
C LYS A 189 -8.14 -17.11 15.83
N TYR A 190 -8.08 -16.91 14.52
CA TYR A 190 -6.92 -17.25 13.71
C TYR A 190 -5.75 -16.28 13.94
N TYR A 191 -6.05 -14.98 14.11
CA TYR A 191 -5.04 -13.96 14.38
C TYR A 191 -4.74 -13.87 15.88
N ALA A 192 -3.54 -13.40 16.23
CA ALA A 192 -3.06 -13.41 17.62
C ALA A 192 -3.79 -12.39 18.54
N ASP A 193 -4.53 -11.45 17.97
CA ASP A 193 -5.47 -10.58 18.68
C ASP A 193 -6.85 -11.24 18.91
N GLY A 194 -7.04 -12.48 18.45
CA GLY A 194 -8.28 -13.24 18.55
C GLY A 194 -9.26 -12.98 17.41
N GLU A 195 -8.89 -12.19 16.39
CA GLU A 195 -9.76 -11.97 15.23
C GLU A 195 -9.89 -13.23 14.36
N ASN A 196 -11.08 -13.41 13.79
CA ASN A 196 -11.35 -14.48 12.83
C ASN A 196 -10.72 -14.20 11.47
N CYS A 197 -10.42 -15.27 10.74
CA CYS A 197 -9.97 -15.23 9.36
C CYS A 197 -11.05 -15.80 8.43
N LEU A 198 -11.44 -15.04 7.41
CA LEU A 198 -12.28 -15.53 6.33
C LEU A 198 -11.40 -16.18 5.27
N VAL A 199 -11.67 -17.45 4.97
CA VAL A 199 -11.11 -18.14 3.82
C VAL A 199 -12.04 -17.88 2.65
N MET A 200 -11.55 -17.19 1.62
CA MET A 200 -12.32 -16.89 0.42
C MET A 200 -11.75 -17.62 -0.79
N PHE A 201 -12.61 -17.93 -1.76
CA PHE A 201 -12.19 -18.53 -3.02
C PHE A 201 -12.95 -17.99 -4.23
N ALA A 202 -12.32 -18.05 -5.39
CA ALA A 202 -12.91 -17.85 -6.71
C ALA A 202 -12.57 -19.04 -7.63
N LYS A 203 -13.43 -19.27 -8.62
CA LYS A 203 -13.21 -20.20 -9.74
C LYS A 203 -12.99 -19.37 -10.99
#